data_AF-A0A7S1VX30-F1
#
_entry.id   AF-A0A7S1VX30-F1
#
_cell.length_a   1.000
_cell.length_b   1.000
_cell.length_c   1.000
_cell.angle_alpha   90.00
_cell.angle_beta   90.00
_cell.angle_gamma   90.00
#
_symmetry.space_group_name_H-M   'P 1'
#
loop_
_entity.id
_entity.type
_entity.pdbx_description
1 polymer ?
#
loop_
_entity_poly.entity_id
_entity_poly.type
_entity_poly.pdbx_seq_one_letter_code
_entity_poly.pdbx_strand_id
1 'polypeptide(L)'
;DSKVVLAGVQTLSGTGACRVGGTFLAKFLPSGTKIFLPTPTWGNHVKIYKEAGLDVERYRYYSRETNGLDLQGMLEDLKAAPSNSVVLLHACAHNPTGCDPTHDEWKEVAKVCKDKKHIVFFDSAYQGFASGDAEKDAFALRYFVEQNLPVMLAQSFAKNFGLYGERCG
;
A
#
# COMPACT_ATOMS: atom_id res chain seq x y z
N ASP A 1 -14.73 -3.07 -21.77
CA ASP A 1 -14.33 -4.20 -20.90
C ASP A 1 -12.82 -4.36 -20.87
N SER A 2 -12.13 -3.67 -19.96
CA SER A 2 -10.73 -4.00 -19.65
C SER A 2 -10.71 -5.29 -18.83
N LYS A 3 -10.14 -6.37 -19.38
CA LYS A 3 -9.91 -7.60 -18.63
C LYS A 3 -8.91 -7.31 -17.51
N VAL A 4 -9.33 -7.49 -16.25
CA VAL A 4 -8.41 -7.52 -15.11
C VAL A 4 -7.53 -8.75 -15.27
N VAL A 5 -6.22 -8.55 -15.34
CA VAL A 5 -5.23 -9.64 -15.36
C VAL A 5 -4.61 -9.73 -13.98
N LEU A 6 -4.71 -10.91 -13.35
CA LEU A 6 -4.15 -11.18 -12.03
C LEU A 6 -3.04 -12.22 -12.16
N ALA A 7 -1.89 -11.91 -11.58
CA ALA A 7 -0.79 -12.85 -11.37
C ALA A 7 -0.52 -12.94 -9.86
N GLY A 8 -0.47 -14.16 -9.33
CA GLY A 8 -0.28 -14.41 -7.90
C GLY A 8 0.80 -15.46 -7.66
N VAL A 9 1.53 -15.31 -6.56
CA VAL A 9 2.51 -16.27 -6.07
C VAL A 9 2.42 -16.32 -4.55
N GLN A 10 2.51 -17.52 -3.98
CA GLN A 10 2.54 -17.69 -2.53
C GLN A 10 3.86 -17.16 -1.96
N THR A 11 3.80 -16.54 -0.77
CA THR A 11 4.97 -15.95 -0.11
C THR A 11 5.02 -16.26 1.39
N LEU A 12 6.13 -15.91 2.05
CA LEU A 12 6.33 -16.06 3.50
C LEU A 12 5.56 -14.99 4.28
N SER A 13 4.23 -15.02 4.17
CA SER A 13 3.29 -14.03 4.68
C SER A 13 3.57 -12.62 4.17
N GLY A 14 2.93 -11.61 4.78
CA GLY A 14 3.04 -10.20 4.34
C GLY A 14 4.48 -9.69 4.24
N THR A 15 5.36 -10.05 5.19
CA THR A 15 6.79 -9.68 5.10
C THR A 15 7.46 -10.25 3.86
N GLY A 16 7.21 -11.53 3.55
CA GLY A 16 7.71 -12.19 2.34
C GLY A 16 7.15 -11.54 1.08
N ALA A 17 5.85 -11.26 1.05
CA ALA A 17 5.19 -10.56 -0.05
C ALA A 17 5.79 -9.17 -0.30
N CYS A 18 5.98 -8.35 0.74
CA CYS A 18 6.61 -7.04 0.61
C CYS A 18 8.05 -7.14 0.08
N ARG A 19 8.83 -8.14 0.53
CA ARG A 19 10.21 -8.33 0.05
C ARG A 19 10.25 -8.78 -1.41
N VAL A 20 9.48 -9.80 -1.78
CA VAL A 20 9.40 -10.30 -3.16
C VAL A 20 8.90 -9.18 -4.09
N GLY A 21 7.84 -8.47 -3.70
CA GLY A 21 7.30 -7.35 -4.46
C GLY A 21 8.28 -6.20 -4.60
N GLY A 22 8.99 -5.83 -3.53
CA GLY A 22 10.05 -4.83 -3.58
C GLY A 22 11.18 -5.20 -4.53
N THR A 23 11.66 -6.45 -4.48
CA THR A 23 12.72 -6.94 -5.38
C THR A 23 12.23 -7.02 -6.83
N PHE A 24 10.97 -7.39 -7.06
CA PHE A 24 10.36 -7.34 -8.39
C PHE A 24 10.35 -5.92 -8.95
N LEU A 25 9.87 -4.95 -8.17
CA LEU A 25 9.88 -3.53 -8.57
C LEU A 25 11.29 -3.04 -8.91
N ALA A 26 12.27 -3.29 -8.03
CA ALA A 26 13.65 -2.84 -8.24
C ALA A 26 14.29 -3.45 -9.49
N LYS A 27 13.91 -4.69 -9.83
CA LYS A 27 14.46 -5.42 -10.99
C LYS A 27 13.86 -4.98 -12.32
N PHE A 28 12.56 -4.66 -12.34
CA PHE A 28 11.81 -4.52 -13.59
C PHE A 28 11.33 -3.09 -13.88
N LEU A 29 11.31 -2.20 -12.88
CA LEU A 29 11.04 -0.78 -13.13
C LEU A 29 12.31 -0.05 -13.57
N PRO A 30 12.18 1.12 -14.23
CA PRO A 30 13.32 1.96 -14.55
C PRO A 30 14.17 2.27 -13.31
N SER A 31 15.49 2.24 -13.48
CA SER A 31 16.43 2.60 -12.43
C SER A 31 16.12 3.99 -11.87
N GLY A 32 16.19 4.14 -10.54
CA GLY A 32 15.84 5.38 -9.85
C GLY A 32 14.34 5.57 -9.58
N THR A 33 13.49 4.60 -9.91
CA THR A 33 12.08 4.64 -9.48
C THR A 33 11.99 4.62 -7.95
N LYS A 34 11.33 5.63 -7.40
CA LYS A 34 11.16 5.82 -5.96
C LYS A 34 9.91 5.12 -5.44
N ILE A 35 9.99 4.61 -4.21
CA ILE A 35 8.83 4.16 -3.43
C ILE A 35 8.54 5.13 -2.29
N PHE A 36 7.30 5.63 -2.23
CA PHE A 36 6.81 6.55 -1.22
C PHE A 36 6.04 5.80 -0.15
N LEU A 37 6.43 5.99 1.11
CA LEU A 37 5.84 5.33 2.28
C LEU A 37 5.17 6.35 3.21
N PRO A 38 4.07 6.01 3.90
CA PRO A 38 3.43 6.94 4.82
C PRO A 38 4.33 7.28 6.01
N THR A 39 4.08 8.46 6.60
CA THR A 39 4.73 8.90 7.83
C THR A 39 3.71 8.99 8.97
N PRO A 40 3.79 8.12 10.00
CA PRO A 40 4.64 6.94 10.11
C PRO A 40 4.12 5.76 9.27
N THR A 41 4.82 4.62 9.31
CA THR A 41 4.40 3.33 8.72
C THR A 41 4.93 2.18 9.58
N TRP A 42 4.61 0.92 9.25
CA TRP A 42 5.19 -0.24 9.93
C TRP A 42 6.72 -0.20 9.85
N GLY A 43 7.39 -0.27 11.00
CA GLY A 43 8.83 -0.01 11.11
C GLY A 43 9.72 -0.83 10.18
N ASN A 44 9.26 -2.01 9.74
CA ASN A 44 10.03 -2.89 8.87
C ASN A 44 10.00 -2.46 7.39
N HIS A 45 9.03 -1.66 6.94
CA HIS A 45 8.90 -1.30 5.52
C HIS A 45 10.16 -0.66 4.94
N VAL A 46 10.75 0.31 5.65
CA VAL A 46 11.96 1.00 5.18
C VAL A 46 13.08 0.02 4.92
N LYS A 47 13.32 -0.89 5.87
CA LYS A 47 14.39 -1.88 5.77
C LYS A 47 14.13 -2.84 4.60
N ILE A 48 12.91 -3.36 4.49
CA ILE A 48 12.52 -4.27 3.40
C ILE A 48 12.79 -3.63 2.03
N TYR A 49 12.31 -2.41 1.79
CA TYR A 49 12.40 -1.80 0.47
C TYR A 49 13.80 -1.26 0.16
N LYS A 50 14.54 -0.72 1.15
CA LYS A 50 15.96 -0.36 0.95
C LYS A 50 16.80 -1.59 0.61
N GLU A 51 16.64 -2.69 1.35
CA GLU A 51 17.38 -3.93 1.05
C GLU A 51 16.94 -4.62 -0.25
N ALA A 52 15.73 -4.32 -0.74
CA ALA A 52 15.30 -4.73 -2.08
C ALA A 52 15.93 -3.90 -3.21
N GLY A 53 16.63 -2.80 -2.88
CA GLY A 53 17.31 -1.93 -3.84
C GLY A 53 16.48 -0.73 -4.30
N LEU A 54 15.38 -0.39 -3.62
CA LEU A 54 14.56 0.77 -3.95
C LEU A 54 15.02 2.04 -3.22
N ASP A 55 14.84 3.19 -3.87
CA ASP A 55 14.95 4.50 -3.23
C ASP A 55 13.66 4.81 -2.43
N VAL A 56 13.79 4.95 -1.11
CA VAL A 56 12.66 5.05 -0.18
C VAL A 56 12.45 6.49 0.25
N GLU A 57 11.32 7.05 -0.14
CA GLU A 57 10.85 8.38 0.23
C GLU A 57 9.63 8.32 1.15
N ARG A 58 9.23 9.48 1.64
CA ARG A 58 8.10 9.65 2.57
C ARG A 58 7.03 10.57 2.00
N TYR A 59 5.79 10.33 2.41
CA TYR A 59 4.69 11.27 2.29
C TYR A 59 4.00 11.44 3.65
N ARG A 60 3.39 12.60 3.89
CA ARG A 60 2.60 12.91 5.09
C ARG A 60 1.37 12.01 5.17
N TYR A 61 1.03 11.56 6.38
CA TYR A 61 -0.11 10.67 6.59
C TYR A 61 -0.84 10.95 7.90
N TYR A 62 -0.12 11.04 9.03
CA TYR A 62 -0.74 11.24 10.34
C TYR A 62 -0.45 12.64 10.88
N SER A 63 -1.50 13.38 11.26
CA SER A 63 -1.37 14.64 11.99
C SER A 63 -1.39 14.38 13.49
N ARG A 64 -0.32 14.80 14.18
CA ARG A 64 -0.25 14.76 15.65
C ARG A 64 -1.16 15.79 16.31
N GLU A 65 -1.56 16.82 15.58
CA GLU A 65 -2.45 17.87 16.10
C GLU A 65 -3.89 17.37 16.17
N THR A 66 -4.34 16.65 15.13
CA THR A 66 -5.73 16.15 15.05
C THR A 66 -5.87 14.70 15.51
N ASN A 67 -4.75 13.98 15.70
CA ASN A 67 -4.71 12.52 15.90
C ASN A 67 -5.45 11.74 14.80
N GLY A 68 -5.43 12.26 13.57
CA GLY A 68 -6.13 11.71 12.42
C GLY A 68 -5.28 11.74 11.15
N LEU A 69 -5.93 11.41 10.03
CA LEU A 69 -5.32 11.50 8.71
C LEU A 69 -5.03 12.96 8.36
N ASP A 70 -3.80 13.26 7.98
CA ASP A 70 -3.41 14.48 7.27
C ASP A 70 -3.65 14.28 5.76
N LEU A 71 -4.92 14.29 5.36
CA LEU A 71 -5.30 14.05 3.96
C LEU A 71 -4.69 15.11 3.04
N GLN A 72 -4.74 16.38 3.45
CA GLN A 72 -4.22 17.47 2.63
C GLN A 72 -2.72 17.29 2.38
N GLY A 73 -1.93 17.05 3.43
CA GLY A 73 -0.50 16.81 3.30
C GLY A 73 -0.19 15.56 2.47
N MET A 74 -0.95 14.48 2.66
CA MET A 74 -0.86 13.27 1.84
C MET A 74 -1.05 13.60 0.36
N LEU A 75 -2.14 14.29 -0.01
CA LEU A 75 -2.44 14.60 -1.40
C LEU A 75 -1.43 15.56 -2.03
N GLU A 76 -0.93 16.55 -1.28
CA GLU A 76 0.13 17.46 -1.72
C GLU A 76 1.42 16.71 -2.06
N ASP A 77 1.88 15.84 -1.16
CA ASP A 77 3.13 15.09 -1.33
C ASP A 77 3.03 14.10 -2.50
N LEU A 78 1.90 13.39 -2.62
CA LEU A 78 1.67 12.48 -3.74
C LEU A 78 1.56 13.21 -5.08
N LYS A 79 0.99 14.42 -5.13
CA LYS A 79 0.99 15.25 -6.36
C LYS A 79 2.41 15.73 -6.72
N ALA A 80 3.22 16.05 -5.71
CA ALA A 80 4.60 16.50 -5.87
C ALA A 80 5.57 15.37 -6.27
N ALA A 81 5.26 14.12 -5.90
CA ALA A 81 6.06 12.96 -6.27
C ALA A 81 6.28 12.86 -7.81
N PRO A 82 7.44 12.36 -8.28
CA PRO A 82 7.66 12.14 -9.71
C PRO A 82 6.59 11.22 -10.32
N SER A 83 6.11 11.54 -11.52
CA SER A 83 5.14 10.65 -12.19
C SER A 83 5.73 9.24 -12.37
N ASN A 84 4.88 8.22 -12.29
CA ASN A 84 5.25 6.80 -12.32
C ASN A 84 6.04 6.30 -11.09
N SER A 85 6.12 7.06 -9.99
CA SER A 85 6.61 6.51 -8.71
C SER A 85 5.70 5.41 -8.15
N VAL A 86 6.26 4.60 -7.23
CA VAL A 86 5.52 3.60 -6.46
C VAL A 86 5.00 4.26 -5.17
N VAL A 87 3.75 4.03 -4.82
CA VAL A 87 3.14 4.51 -3.56
C VAL A 87 2.68 3.30 -2.74
N LEU A 88 3.25 3.13 -1.55
CA LEU A 88 2.80 2.10 -0.63
C LEU A 88 1.61 2.61 0.18
N LEU A 89 0.51 1.86 0.15
CA LEU A 89 -0.71 2.14 0.92
C LEU A 89 -1.03 0.95 1.82
N HIS A 90 -1.44 1.20 3.05
CA HIS A 90 -2.04 0.16 3.88
C HIS A 90 -3.50 0.03 3.47
N ALA A 91 -3.96 -1.19 3.14
CA ALA A 91 -5.32 -1.39 2.62
C ALA A 91 -6.40 -0.99 3.64
N CYS A 92 -6.15 -1.31 4.91
CA CYS A 92 -6.95 -0.96 6.09
C CYS A 92 -6.10 -1.17 7.35
N ALA A 93 -6.59 -0.70 8.51
CA ALA A 93 -5.95 -0.77 9.81
C ALA A 93 -4.47 -0.34 9.75
N HIS A 94 -4.23 0.92 9.37
CA HIS A 94 -2.87 1.46 9.24
C HIS A 94 -2.04 1.18 10.49
N ASN A 95 -0.83 0.65 10.29
CA ASN A 95 0.10 0.35 11.37
C ASN A 95 1.23 1.38 11.33
N PRO A 96 1.46 2.18 12.39
CA PRO A 96 1.02 1.97 13.77
C PRO A 96 -0.19 2.80 14.25
N THR A 97 -0.78 3.64 13.41
CA THR A 97 -1.68 4.71 13.91
C THR A 97 -3.14 4.30 14.09
N GLY A 98 -3.60 3.28 13.36
CA GLY A 98 -5.02 2.91 13.25
C GLY A 98 -5.88 3.92 12.47
N CYS A 99 -5.30 5.00 11.95
CA CYS A 99 -6.04 5.99 11.15
C CYS A 99 -6.10 5.54 9.70
N ASP A 100 -7.31 5.38 9.16
CA ASP A 100 -7.53 5.01 7.76
C ASP A 100 -8.32 6.11 7.05
N PRO A 101 -8.07 6.36 5.74
CA PRO A 101 -8.93 7.20 4.93
C PRO A 101 -10.34 6.61 4.85
N THR A 102 -11.33 7.50 4.87
CA THR A 102 -12.71 7.17 4.52
C THR A 102 -12.83 6.79 3.04
N HIS A 103 -13.98 6.24 2.64
CA HIS A 103 -14.19 5.85 1.25
C HIS A 103 -14.06 7.02 0.28
N ASP A 104 -14.52 8.22 0.63
CA ASP A 104 -14.43 9.39 -0.25
C ASP A 104 -13.00 9.91 -0.33
N GLU A 105 -12.26 9.92 0.78
CA GLU A 105 -10.84 10.28 0.81
C GLU A 105 -10.00 9.29 -0.02
N TRP A 106 -10.31 7.98 0.02
CA TRP A 106 -9.68 7.01 -0.86
C TRP A 106 -9.90 7.31 -2.35
N LYS A 107 -11.06 7.84 -2.72
CA LYS A 107 -11.32 8.25 -4.12
C LYS A 107 -10.42 9.41 -4.54
N GLU A 108 -10.16 10.35 -3.64
CA GLU A 108 -9.23 11.46 -3.89
C GLU A 108 -7.79 10.97 -4.05
N VAL A 109 -7.35 10.06 -3.18
CA VAL A 109 -6.02 9.44 -3.28
C VAL A 109 -5.88 8.68 -4.60
N ALA A 110 -6.87 7.85 -4.95
CA ALA A 110 -6.89 7.11 -6.22
C ALA A 110 -6.80 8.04 -7.42
N LYS A 111 -7.49 9.19 -7.38
CA LYS A 111 -7.44 10.20 -8.43
C LYS A 111 -6.03 10.74 -8.60
N VAL A 112 -5.36 11.12 -7.51
CA VAL A 112 -3.96 11.61 -7.57
C VAL A 112 -3.03 10.53 -8.12
N CYS A 113 -3.12 9.30 -7.62
CA CYS A 113 -2.31 8.19 -8.11
C CYS A 113 -2.53 7.94 -9.61
N LYS A 114 -3.78 8.04 -10.09
CA LYS A 114 -4.13 7.88 -11.51
C LYS A 114 -3.57 9.01 -12.37
N ASP A 115 -3.78 10.27 -11.97
CA ASP A 115 -3.31 11.45 -12.69
C ASP A 115 -1.78 11.45 -12.84
N LYS A 116 -1.08 11.02 -11.78
CA LYS A 116 0.39 10.91 -11.73
C LYS A 116 0.94 9.59 -12.29
N LYS A 117 0.06 8.68 -12.73
CA LYS A 117 0.38 7.34 -13.22
C LYS A 117 1.22 6.53 -12.23
N HIS A 118 1.00 6.74 -10.94
CA HIS A 118 1.69 5.99 -9.89
C HIS A 118 1.31 4.51 -9.92
N ILE A 119 2.26 3.67 -9.55
CA ILE A 119 2.04 2.26 -9.25
C ILE A 119 1.69 2.16 -7.77
N VAL A 120 0.58 1.51 -7.45
CA VAL A 120 0.10 1.42 -6.07
C VAL A 120 0.45 0.05 -5.51
N PHE A 121 1.17 0.04 -4.39
CA PHE A 121 1.54 -1.17 -3.66
C PHE A 121 0.74 -1.24 -2.38
N PHE A 122 -0.29 -2.09 -2.33
CA PHE A 122 -1.07 -2.31 -1.12
C PHE A 122 -0.39 -3.31 -0.19
N ASP A 123 -0.27 -2.97 1.10
CA ASP A 123 -0.04 -3.91 2.19
C ASP A 123 -1.39 -4.22 2.88
N SER A 124 -1.84 -5.47 2.77
CA SER A 124 -3.11 -5.98 3.27
C SER A 124 -2.85 -7.10 4.28
N ALA A 125 -2.63 -6.70 5.54
CA ALA A 125 -2.37 -7.63 6.63
C ALA A 125 -3.57 -7.90 7.56
N TYR A 126 -4.64 -7.10 7.41
CA TYR A 126 -5.73 -7.02 8.38
C TYR A 126 -7.14 -7.14 7.77
N GLN A 127 -7.26 -7.60 6.53
CA GLN A 127 -8.56 -7.76 5.88
C GLN A 127 -9.50 -8.68 6.68
N GLY A 128 -10.68 -8.17 7.03
CA GLY A 128 -11.69 -8.80 7.87
C GLY A 128 -11.47 -8.56 9.37
N PHE A 129 -10.24 -8.23 9.77
CA PHE A 129 -9.88 -7.98 11.17
C PHE A 129 -10.09 -6.51 11.57
N ALA A 130 -10.09 -5.58 10.61
CA ALA A 130 -10.20 -4.15 10.91
C ALA A 130 -11.65 -3.77 11.28
N SER A 131 -12.62 -4.13 10.43
CA SER A 131 -14.04 -3.80 10.64
C SER A 131 -14.92 -4.99 11.02
N GLY A 132 -14.40 -6.22 10.94
CA GLY A 132 -15.20 -7.45 10.99
C GLY A 132 -15.81 -7.85 9.65
N ASP A 133 -15.56 -7.08 8.58
CA ASP A 133 -16.11 -7.29 7.24
C ASP A 133 -14.99 -7.24 6.19
N ALA A 134 -14.68 -8.39 5.60
CA ALA A 134 -13.60 -8.54 4.63
C ALA A 134 -13.84 -7.77 3.32
N GLU A 135 -15.09 -7.48 2.97
CA GLU A 135 -15.44 -6.74 1.76
C GLU A 135 -15.21 -5.25 1.95
N LYS A 136 -15.58 -4.72 3.13
CA LYS A 136 -15.31 -3.32 3.50
C LYS A 136 -13.82 -3.06 3.63
N ASP A 137 -13.10 -3.97 4.29
CA ASP A 137 -11.65 -3.84 4.48
C ASP A 137 -10.86 -3.91 3.15
N ALA A 138 -11.45 -4.46 2.09
CA ALA A 138 -10.87 -4.50 0.75
C ALA A 138 -11.33 -3.35 -0.17
N PHE A 139 -12.12 -2.40 0.32
CA PHE A 139 -12.69 -1.32 -0.50
C PHE A 139 -11.63 -0.56 -1.30
N ALA A 140 -10.59 -0.07 -0.63
CA ALA A 140 -9.55 0.75 -1.27
C ALA A 140 -8.86 -0.03 -2.42
N LEU A 141 -8.44 -1.27 -2.15
CA LEU A 141 -7.83 -2.14 -3.16
C LEU A 141 -8.73 -2.29 -4.39
N ARG A 142 -10.00 -2.67 -4.17
CA ARG A 142 -10.95 -2.93 -5.26
C ARG A 142 -11.26 -1.68 -6.05
N TYR A 143 -11.50 -0.56 -5.37
CA TYR A 143 -11.74 0.71 -6.02
C TYR A 143 -10.56 1.13 -6.91
N PHE A 144 -9.32 0.95 -6.45
CA PHE A 144 -8.14 1.28 -7.26
C PHE A 144 -8.03 0.38 -8.51
N VAL A 145 -8.37 -0.90 -8.40
CA VAL A 145 -8.45 -1.82 -9.55
C VAL A 145 -9.57 -1.41 -10.52
N GLU A 146 -10.75 -1.06 -10.03
CA GLU A 146 -11.88 -0.56 -10.83
C GLU A 146 -11.52 0.74 -11.58
N GLN A 147 -10.71 1.59 -10.97
CA GLN A 147 -10.19 2.80 -11.59
C GLN A 147 -9.06 2.54 -12.61
N ASN A 148 -8.72 1.28 -12.88
CA ASN A 148 -7.65 0.82 -13.77
C ASN A 148 -6.25 1.33 -13.36
N LEU A 149 -5.98 1.47 -12.07
CA LEU A 149 -4.61 1.72 -11.61
C LEU A 149 -3.77 0.43 -11.65
N PRO A 150 -2.46 0.54 -11.96
CA PRO A 150 -1.54 -0.59 -11.79
C PRO A 150 -1.33 -0.84 -10.29
N VAL A 151 -1.74 -2.02 -9.84
CA VAL A 151 -1.72 -2.41 -8.42
C VAL A 151 -0.84 -3.64 -8.19
N MET A 152 -0.05 -3.59 -7.12
CA MET A 152 0.56 -4.75 -6.46
C MET A 152 -0.06 -4.93 -5.07
N LEU A 153 -0.13 -6.18 -4.60
CA LEU A 153 -0.70 -6.52 -3.30
C LEU A 153 0.25 -7.45 -2.53
N ALA A 154 0.58 -7.06 -1.30
CA ALA A 154 1.10 -7.97 -0.29
C ALA A 154 -0.05 -8.38 0.64
N GLN A 155 -0.40 -9.66 0.65
CA GLN A 155 -1.46 -10.21 1.49
C GLN A 155 -0.82 -11.00 2.66
N SER A 156 -1.38 -10.89 3.86
CA SER A 156 -1.00 -11.74 4.99
C SER A 156 -2.22 -12.45 5.57
N PHE A 157 -2.03 -13.72 5.93
CA PHE A 157 -3.03 -14.50 6.67
C PHE A 157 -2.71 -14.66 8.16
N ALA A 158 -1.69 -13.95 8.64
CA ALA A 158 -1.20 -14.12 10.02
C ALA A 158 -2.25 -13.71 11.06
N LYS A 159 -3.08 -12.69 10.80
CA LYS A 159 -4.02 -12.12 11.78
C LYS A 159 -5.43 -12.66 11.56
N ASN A 160 -5.99 -12.44 10.38
CA ASN A 160 -7.36 -12.83 10.06
C ASN A 160 -7.61 -14.35 10.13
N PHE A 161 -6.63 -15.20 9.83
CA PHE A 161 -6.73 -16.66 10.02
C PHE A 161 -5.96 -17.18 11.24
N GLY A 162 -5.31 -16.31 12.01
CA GLY A 162 -4.46 -16.72 13.14
C GLY A 162 -3.24 -17.55 12.75
N LEU A 163 -2.84 -17.56 11.47
CA LEU A 163 -1.73 -18.35 10.93
C LEU A 163 -0.38 -17.64 11.11
N TYR A 164 -0.13 -17.10 12.31
CA TYR A 164 1.05 -16.29 12.60
C TYR A 164 2.36 -17.01 12.25
N GLY A 165 2.55 -18.20 12.83
CA GLY A 165 3.75 -19.02 12.71
C GLY A 165 3.86 -19.80 11.40
N GLU A 166 2.73 -20.06 10.73
CA GLU A 166 2.68 -20.84 9.47
C GLU A 166 3.17 -20.05 8.26
N ARG A 167 3.29 -18.73 8.41
CA ARG A 167 3.86 -17.82 7.40
C ARG A 167 3.13 -17.87 6.05
N CYS A 168 1.80 -17.92 6.09
CA CYS A 168 0.97 -17.90 4.87
C CYS A 168 0.69 -16.45 4.39
N GLY A 169 0.84 -16.24 3.08
CA GLY A 169 0.50 -15.02 2.33
C GLY A 169 0.98 -15.14 0.88
#